data_AF-A0A2V9TQJ8-F1
#
_entry.id   AF-A0A2V9TQJ8-F1
#
_cell.length_a   1.000
_cell.length_b   1.000
_cell.length_c   1.000
_cell.angle_alpha   90.00
_cell.angle_beta   90.00
_cell.angle_gamma   90.00
#
_symmetry.space_group_name_H-M   'P 1'
#
loop_
_entity.id
_entity.type
_entity.pdbx_description
1 polymer ?
#
loop_
_entity_poly.entity_id
_entity_poly.type
_entity_poly.pdbx_seq_one_letter_code
_entity_poly.pdbx_strand_id
1 'polypeptide(L)'
;MVQLHGVRLAGSARLKYDPDVSGANMKRTVHLAIATITICLLVTATQAQSSNFKLSFRVSFPFTVGNTTLAAGEYEVTQPARFVLELRKLHGQTAVFQNVKPAHSRNEADGRMRIIFHRYGSEYFLASVSEGSWRSTYDLRRSNQEERLADKNRLLQPQVVRVLTNGTVEVATVGQ
;
A
#
# COMPACT_ATOMS: atom_id res chain seq x y z
N MET A 1 93.83 63.16 -10.04
CA MET A 1 92.46 63.32 -10.57
C MET A 1 91.70 62.03 -10.32
N VAL A 2 90.42 62.16 -9.98
CA VAL A 2 89.56 61.22 -9.25
C VAL A 2 89.44 59.84 -9.89
N GLN A 3 89.44 58.82 -9.02
CA GLN A 3 89.29 57.38 -9.30
C GLN A 3 87.83 56.92 -9.15
N LEU A 4 87.55 55.80 -9.85
CA LEU A 4 86.42 54.87 -9.74
C LEU A 4 85.05 55.35 -10.27
N HIS A 5 84.18 54.51 -10.84
CA HIS A 5 83.93 53.09 -10.60
C HIS A 5 83.48 52.36 -11.88
N GLY A 6 84.02 51.15 -12.09
CA GLY A 6 83.50 50.21 -13.08
C GLY A 6 82.12 49.69 -12.69
N VAL A 7 81.24 49.57 -13.69
CA VAL A 7 79.93 48.94 -13.57
C VAL A 7 80.08 47.47 -13.95
N ARG A 8 79.81 46.57 -13.00
CA ARG A 8 79.79 45.11 -13.21
C ARG A 8 78.34 44.64 -13.23
N LEU A 9 77.92 44.07 -14.36
CA LEU A 9 76.66 43.35 -14.54
C LEU A 9 76.67 42.08 -13.67
N ALA A 10 75.67 41.92 -12.80
CA ALA A 10 75.44 40.66 -12.09
C ALA A 10 73.96 40.50 -11.72
N GLY A 11 73.38 39.36 -12.11
CA GLY A 11 72.35 38.67 -11.34
C GLY A 11 70.90 38.93 -11.75
N SER A 12 70.39 38.09 -12.64
CA SER A 12 68.96 37.84 -12.80
C SER A 12 68.41 37.11 -11.57
N ALA A 13 67.62 37.79 -10.74
CA ALA A 13 66.88 37.16 -9.65
C ALA A 13 65.45 36.86 -10.10
N ARG A 14 65.06 35.59 -9.95
CA ARG A 14 63.78 35.01 -10.36
C ARG A 14 62.59 35.65 -9.63
N LEU A 15 61.52 35.93 -10.36
CA LEU A 15 60.20 36.13 -9.76
C LEU A 15 59.76 34.82 -9.10
N LYS A 16 59.78 34.78 -7.76
CA LYS A 16 59.17 33.71 -6.99
C LYS A 16 57.66 33.96 -6.96
N TYR A 17 56.93 33.22 -7.78
CA TYR A 17 55.48 33.13 -7.67
C TYR A 17 55.15 32.17 -6.52
N ASP A 18 54.80 32.72 -5.37
CA ASP A 18 54.11 32.01 -4.29
C ASP A 18 52.60 32.17 -4.57
N PRO A 19 51.87 31.13 -5.00
CA PRO A 19 50.43 31.20 -4.94
C PRO A 19 50.02 31.13 -3.46
N ASP A 20 49.69 32.29 -2.89
CA ASP A 20 48.86 32.35 -1.68
C ASP A 20 47.48 31.78 -2.04
N VAL A 21 47.35 30.45 -1.93
CA VAL A 21 46.04 29.79 -1.92
C VAL A 21 45.42 30.14 -0.58
N SER A 22 44.80 31.34 -0.54
CA SER A 22 44.05 31.84 0.60
C SER A 22 42.88 30.89 0.90
N GLY A 23 43.15 29.93 1.78
CA GLY A 23 42.23 28.93 2.31
C GLY A 23 41.19 29.50 3.29
N ALA A 24 40.73 30.73 3.05
CA ALA A 24 39.70 31.37 3.86
C ALA A 24 38.27 31.11 3.33
N ASN A 25 38.13 30.78 2.04
CA ASN A 25 36.80 30.66 1.41
C ASN A 25 36.29 29.23 1.23
N MET A 26 37.15 28.21 1.39
CA MET A 26 36.73 26.80 1.21
C MET A 26 35.85 26.30 2.37
N LYS A 27 35.91 26.95 3.53
CA LYS A 27 35.11 26.59 4.71
C LYS A 27 33.64 27.00 4.52
N ARG A 28 33.38 28.18 3.92
CA ARG A 28 32.03 28.66 3.64
C ARG A 28 31.33 27.83 2.55
N THR A 29 32.05 27.42 1.51
CA THR A 29 31.50 26.55 0.46
C THR A 29 31.25 25.13 0.99
N VAL A 30 32.10 24.60 1.86
CA VAL A 30 31.87 23.31 2.53
C VAL A 30 30.68 23.38 3.49
N HIS A 31 30.53 24.47 4.27
CA HIS A 31 29.36 24.65 5.14
C HIS A 31 28.05 24.76 4.35
N LEU A 32 28.05 25.45 3.19
CA LEU A 32 26.87 25.53 2.31
C LEU A 32 26.54 24.19 1.63
N ALA A 33 27.56 23.42 1.22
CA ALA A 33 27.36 22.10 0.63
C ALA A 33 26.89 21.05 1.65
N ILE A 34 27.30 21.18 2.93
CA ILE A 34 26.80 20.33 4.02
C ILE A 34 25.34 20.68 4.37
N ALA A 35 24.94 21.95 4.27
CA ALA A 35 23.58 22.40 4.59
C ALA A 35 22.51 21.93 3.58
N THR A 36 22.87 21.67 2.32
CA THR A 36 21.93 21.20 1.29
C THR A 36 21.69 19.69 1.32
N ILE A 37 22.66 18.90 1.82
CA ILE A 37 22.54 17.43 1.89
C ILE A 37 21.63 16.98 3.06
N THR A 38 21.47 17.80 4.10
CA THR A 38 20.66 17.43 5.28
C THR A 38 19.14 17.45 5.04
N ILE A 39 18.64 18.15 4.01
CA ILE A 39 17.19 18.26 3.76
C ILE A 39 16.62 17.02 3.03
N CYS A 40 17.45 16.20 2.38
CA CYS A 40 16.99 15.06 1.57
C CYS A 40 16.75 13.74 2.36
N LEU A 41 17.02 13.67 3.67
CA LEU A 41 16.85 12.43 4.44
C LEU A 41 15.53 12.31 5.22
N LEU A 42 14.61 13.27 5.07
CA LEU A 42 13.29 13.21 5.70
C LEU A 42 12.21 12.68 4.76
N VAL A 43 12.54 11.71 3.90
CA VAL A 43 11.52 10.75 3.46
C VAL A 43 11.29 9.82 4.65
N THR A 44 10.52 10.29 5.62
CA THR A 44 9.86 9.37 6.55
C THR A 44 9.04 8.47 5.65
N ALA A 45 9.44 7.20 5.55
CA ALA A 45 8.53 6.16 5.13
C ALA A 45 7.35 6.29 6.07
N THR A 46 6.27 6.91 5.58
CA THR A 46 4.99 6.87 6.27
C THR A 46 4.63 5.40 6.25
N GLN A 47 5.01 4.70 7.32
CA GLN A 47 4.38 3.45 7.69
C GLN A 47 2.93 3.85 7.87
N ALA A 48 2.14 3.73 6.79
CA ALA A 48 0.71 3.83 6.85
C ALA A 48 0.34 2.91 8.00
N GLN A 49 -0.21 3.49 9.07
CA GLN A 49 -0.72 2.75 10.21
C GLN A 49 -1.99 2.04 9.72
N SER A 50 -1.77 1.10 8.81
CA SER A 50 -2.75 0.19 8.27
C SER A 50 -3.15 -0.64 9.46
N SER A 51 -4.43 -0.59 9.79
CA SER A 51 -5.04 -1.57 10.70
C SER A 51 -4.48 -2.96 10.36
N ASN A 52 -4.16 -3.76 11.37
CA ASN A 52 -3.59 -5.11 11.22
C ASN A 52 -4.51 -6.10 10.47
N PHE A 53 -5.64 -5.65 9.92
CA PHE A 53 -6.55 -6.45 9.14
C PHE A 53 -5.84 -6.97 7.88
N LYS A 54 -5.54 -8.27 7.90
CA LYS A 54 -4.92 -8.98 6.79
C LYS A 54 -5.51 -10.38 6.68
N LEU A 55 -6.09 -10.71 5.53
CA LEU A 55 -6.80 -11.97 5.33
C LEU A 55 -6.48 -12.55 3.96
N SER A 56 -5.94 -13.78 3.91
CA SER A 56 -5.63 -14.48 2.66
C SER A 56 -6.59 -15.64 2.44
N PHE A 57 -7.06 -15.83 1.22
CA PHE A 57 -7.99 -16.91 0.88
C PHE A 57 -7.82 -17.36 -0.58
N ARG A 58 -8.24 -18.59 -0.86
CA ARG A 58 -8.26 -19.17 -2.21
C ARG A 58 -9.68 -19.50 -2.63
N VAL A 59 -10.02 -19.15 -3.88
CA VAL A 59 -11.30 -19.48 -4.51
C VAL A 59 -11.08 -20.15 -5.85
N SER A 60 -11.92 -21.14 -6.15
CA SER A 60 -11.90 -21.93 -7.39
C SER A 60 -12.89 -21.43 -8.44
N PHE A 61 -13.56 -20.31 -8.20
CA PHE A 61 -14.56 -19.70 -9.08
C PHE A 61 -14.31 -18.20 -9.24
N PRO A 62 -14.73 -17.59 -10.37
CA PRO A 62 -14.74 -16.14 -10.51
C PRO A 62 -15.80 -15.52 -9.59
N PHE A 63 -15.51 -14.33 -9.06
CA PHE A 63 -16.40 -13.62 -8.15
C PHE A 63 -16.34 -12.11 -8.38
N THR A 64 -17.41 -11.41 -8.03
CA THR A 64 -17.55 -9.97 -8.24
C THR A 64 -17.44 -9.21 -6.93
N VAL A 65 -16.72 -8.10 -6.97
CA VAL A 65 -16.46 -7.19 -5.85
C VAL A 65 -16.80 -5.78 -6.31
N GLY A 66 -17.87 -5.21 -5.77
CA GLY A 66 -18.49 -4.01 -6.36
C GLY A 66 -18.77 -4.26 -7.85
N ASN A 67 -18.20 -3.48 -8.75
CA ASN A 67 -18.46 -3.61 -10.19
C ASN A 67 -17.35 -4.36 -10.96
N THR A 68 -16.44 -5.04 -10.27
CA THR A 68 -15.30 -5.72 -10.89
C THR A 68 -15.35 -7.21 -10.63
N THR A 69 -15.29 -8.01 -11.70
CA THR A 69 -15.19 -9.47 -11.61
C THR A 69 -13.72 -9.89 -11.57
N LEU A 70 -13.38 -10.67 -10.55
CA LEU A 70 -12.08 -11.25 -10.30
C LEU A 70 -12.12 -12.74 -10.66
N ALA A 71 -11.05 -13.23 -11.28
CA ALA A 71 -10.92 -14.64 -11.65
C ALA A 71 -10.69 -15.55 -10.43
N ALA A 72 -10.82 -16.86 -10.62
CA ALA A 72 -10.38 -17.82 -9.62
C ALA A 72 -8.88 -17.65 -9.29
N GLY A 73 -8.50 -17.92 -8.04
CA GLY A 73 -7.13 -17.80 -7.58
C GLY A 73 -7.00 -17.49 -6.09
N GLU A 74 -5.81 -17.05 -5.71
CA GLU A 74 -5.45 -16.68 -4.35
C GLU A 74 -5.43 -15.16 -4.20
N TYR A 75 -6.08 -14.69 -3.16
CA TYR A 75 -6.32 -13.28 -2.90
C TYR A 75 -5.94 -12.93 -1.46
N GLU A 76 -5.51 -11.70 -1.29
CA GLU A 76 -5.24 -11.07 0.00
C GLU A 76 -6.13 -9.84 0.15
N VAL A 77 -6.75 -9.71 1.32
CA VAL A 77 -7.52 -8.55 1.73
C VAL A 77 -6.71 -7.80 2.77
N THR A 78 -6.52 -6.50 2.57
CA THR A 78 -5.93 -5.59 3.54
C THR A 78 -6.84 -4.39 3.74
N GLN A 79 -6.65 -3.65 4.83
CA GLN A 79 -7.33 -2.38 5.08
C GLN A 79 -6.30 -1.23 5.11
N PRO A 80 -5.94 -0.66 3.95
CA PRO A 80 -4.96 0.42 3.87
C PRO A 80 -5.46 1.74 4.49
N ALA A 81 -6.78 1.93 4.57
CA ALA A 81 -7.42 3.07 5.21
C ALA A 81 -8.72 2.68 5.90
N ARG A 82 -9.16 3.46 6.88
CA ARG A 82 -10.39 3.18 7.64
C ARG A 82 -11.59 3.02 6.67
N PHE A 83 -12.28 1.88 6.77
CA PHE A 83 -13.43 1.53 5.93
C PHE A 83 -13.13 1.40 4.42
N VAL A 84 -11.86 1.23 4.05
CA VAL A 84 -11.44 0.91 2.68
C VAL A 84 -10.70 -0.41 2.71
N LEU A 85 -11.20 -1.40 1.97
CA LEU A 85 -10.51 -2.67 1.76
C LEU A 85 -9.82 -2.67 0.41
N GLU A 86 -8.62 -3.23 0.37
CA GLU A 86 -7.94 -3.62 -0.86
C GLU A 86 -8.04 -5.13 -1.00
N LEU A 87 -8.55 -5.59 -2.15
CA LEU A 87 -8.49 -6.99 -2.57
C LEU A 87 -7.44 -7.12 -3.67
N ARG A 88 -6.34 -7.83 -3.37
CA ARG A 88 -5.21 -8.01 -4.28
C ARG A 88 -5.02 -9.48 -4.61
N LYS A 89 -4.83 -9.79 -5.90
CA LYS A 89 -4.44 -11.13 -6.34
C LYS A 89 -2.98 -11.39 -6.00
N LEU A 90 -2.66 -12.51 -5.35
CA LEU A 90 -1.28 -12.80 -4.93
C LEU A 90 -0.32 -13.05 -6.10
N HIS A 91 -0.80 -13.74 -7.13
CA HIS A 91 -0.02 -14.06 -8.33
C HIS A 91 -0.49 -13.24 -9.55
N GLY A 92 -0.57 -11.92 -9.41
CA GLY A 92 -0.97 -11.02 -10.49
C GLY A 92 -0.86 -9.55 -10.14
N GLN A 93 -1.29 -8.69 -11.08
CA GLN A 93 -1.28 -7.23 -10.91
C GLN A 93 -2.68 -6.67 -10.64
N THR A 94 -3.68 -7.52 -10.41
CA THR A 94 -5.06 -7.09 -10.19
C THR A 94 -5.28 -6.76 -8.71
N ALA A 95 -5.67 -5.51 -8.45
CA ALA A 95 -6.14 -5.06 -7.14
C ALA A 95 -7.44 -4.25 -7.31
N VAL A 96 -8.34 -4.34 -6.33
CA VAL A 96 -9.60 -3.58 -6.29
C VAL A 96 -9.76 -2.97 -4.91
N PHE A 97 -10.08 -1.69 -4.87
CA PHE A 97 -10.39 -0.99 -3.62
C PHE A 97 -11.92 -0.88 -3.46
N GLN A 98 -12.43 -1.15 -2.27
CA GLN A 98 -13.84 -1.00 -1.95
C GLN A 98 -14.07 -0.28 -0.63
N ASN A 99 -15.07 0.61 -0.64
CA ASN A 99 -15.61 1.17 0.58
C ASN A 99 -16.51 0.14 1.26
N VAL A 100 -16.34 -0.03 2.57
CA VAL A 100 -17.07 -1.00 3.37
C VAL A 100 -17.76 -0.37 4.56
N LYS A 101 -18.71 -1.09 5.15
CA LYS A 101 -19.34 -0.72 6.40
C LYS A 101 -18.96 -1.72 7.49
N PRO A 102 -18.77 -1.28 8.75
CA PRO A 102 -18.62 -2.24 9.84
C PRO A 102 -19.89 -3.08 9.93
N ALA A 103 -19.75 -4.38 10.20
CA ALA A 103 -20.91 -5.23 10.39
C ALA A 103 -21.74 -4.80 11.60
N HIS A 104 -23.06 -4.95 11.49
CA HIS A 104 -24.01 -4.41 12.47
C HIS A 104 -24.06 -5.23 13.76
N SER A 105 -23.58 -6.47 13.76
CA SER A 105 -23.78 -7.41 14.88
C SER A 105 -22.47 -7.83 15.55
N ARG A 106 -22.41 -7.63 16.87
CA ARG A 106 -21.32 -8.16 17.72
C ARG A 106 -21.30 -9.70 17.75
N ASN A 107 -22.42 -10.33 17.43
CA ASN A 107 -22.57 -11.80 17.46
C ASN A 107 -21.88 -12.50 16.28
N GLU A 108 -21.39 -11.75 15.29
CA GLU A 108 -20.61 -12.31 14.17
C GLU A 108 -19.14 -12.58 14.54
N ALA A 109 -18.72 -12.14 15.72
CA ALA A 109 -17.39 -12.39 16.27
C ALA A 109 -17.36 -13.67 17.08
N ASP A 110 -16.97 -14.77 16.45
CA ASP A 110 -16.72 -16.06 17.11
C ASP A 110 -15.25 -16.49 17.03
N GLY A 111 -14.36 -15.54 16.72
CA GLY A 111 -12.92 -15.77 16.58
C GLY A 111 -12.51 -16.45 15.28
N ARG A 112 -13.45 -16.77 14.37
CA ARG A 112 -13.13 -17.41 13.10
C ARG A 112 -13.05 -16.40 11.96
N MET A 113 -11.96 -16.50 11.20
CA MET A 113 -11.81 -15.80 9.93
C MET A 113 -12.82 -16.31 8.90
N ARG A 114 -13.47 -15.40 8.17
CA ARG A 114 -14.49 -15.73 7.18
C ARG A 114 -14.45 -14.83 5.96
N ILE A 115 -14.72 -15.45 4.83
CA ILE A 115 -15.12 -14.76 3.61
C ILE A 115 -16.53 -15.24 3.26
N ILE A 116 -17.45 -14.31 3.07
CA ILE A 116 -18.84 -14.61 2.75
C ILE A 116 -19.17 -14.14 1.34
N PHE A 117 -19.68 -15.06 0.52
CA PHE A 117 -20.19 -14.76 -0.80
C PHE A 117 -21.71 -14.95 -0.85
N HIS A 118 -22.41 -14.02 -1.50
CA HIS A 118 -23.74 -14.26 -2.01
C HIS A 118 -23.65 -14.95 -3.36
N ARG A 119 -24.38 -16.04 -3.52
CA ARG A 119 -24.48 -16.75 -4.79
C ARG A 119 -25.90 -16.64 -5.35
N TYR A 120 -25.98 -16.21 -6.61
CA TYR A 120 -27.21 -16.17 -7.41
C TYR A 120 -26.97 -17.02 -8.67
N GLY A 121 -27.49 -18.25 -8.71
CA GLY A 121 -27.22 -19.18 -9.81
C GLY A 121 -25.74 -19.54 -9.92
N SER A 122 -25.07 -19.13 -10.98
CA SER A 122 -23.62 -19.35 -11.21
C SER A 122 -22.75 -18.16 -10.81
N GLU A 123 -23.35 -17.06 -10.36
CA GLU A 123 -22.64 -15.81 -10.07
C GLU A 123 -22.38 -15.66 -8.57
N TYR A 124 -21.16 -15.26 -8.22
CA TYR A 124 -20.70 -15.08 -6.85
C TYR A 124 -20.34 -13.62 -6.59
N PHE A 125 -20.82 -13.06 -5.49
CA PHE A 125 -20.58 -11.69 -5.07
C PHE A 125 -19.99 -11.68 -3.67
N LEU A 126 -18.86 -11.01 -3.48
CA LEU A 126 -18.27 -10.86 -2.16
C LEU A 126 -19.15 -9.94 -1.30
N ALA A 127 -19.72 -10.49 -0.24
CA ALA A 127 -20.70 -9.80 0.59
C ALA A 127 -20.09 -9.31 1.91
N SER A 128 -19.23 -10.11 2.54
CA SER A 128 -18.63 -9.77 3.83
C SER A 128 -17.27 -10.45 4.03
N VAL A 129 -16.41 -9.80 4.79
CA VAL A 129 -15.12 -10.34 5.24
C VAL A 129 -14.97 -10.15 6.75
N SER A 130 -14.44 -11.15 7.44
CA SER A 130 -14.22 -11.13 8.87
C SER A 130 -12.88 -11.74 9.24
N GLU A 131 -12.16 -11.10 10.16
CA GLU A 131 -10.99 -11.67 10.83
C GLU A 131 -11.36 -12.46 12.11
N GLY A 132 -12.66 -12.59 12.41
CA GLY A 132 -13.16 -13.26 13.61
C GLY A 132 -13.40 -12.34 14.80
N SER A 133 -13.04 -11.06 14.69
CA SER A 133 -13.39 -10.01 15.66
C SER A 133 -14.46 -9.08 15.08
N TRP A 134 -15.38 -8.61 15.91
CA TRP A 134 -16.47 -7.71 15.49
C TRP A 134 -15.95 -6.37 14.96
N ARG A 135 -14.77 -5.93 15.42
CA ARG A 135 -14.08 -4.72 14.94
C ARG A 135 -13.42 -4.91 13.57
N SER A 136 -13.26 -6.16 13.16
CA SER A 136 -12.61 -6.62 11.93
C SER A 136 -13.62 -7.39 11.05
N THR A 137 -14.91 -7.07 11.14
CA THR A 137 -15.94 -7.58 10.23
C THR A 137 -16.48 -6.43 9.38
N TYR A 138 -16.45 -6.61 8.07
CA TYR A 138 -16.80 -5.60 7.10
C TYR A 138 -17.77 -6.15 6.06
N ASP A 139 -18.88 -5.44 5.88
CA ASP A 139 -19.84 -5.71 4.83
C ASP A 139 -19.53 -4.85 3.60
N LEU A 140 -19.50 -5.49 2.45
CA LEU A 140 -19.30 -4.85 1.17
C LEU A 140 -20.65 -4.38 0.63
N ARG A 141 -20.64 -3.24 -0.07
CA ARG A 141 -21.83 -2.76 -0.76
C ARG A 141 -22.15 -3.70 -1.92
N ARG A 142 -23.42 -4.07 -2.05
CA ARG A 142 -23.92 -4.81 -3.21
C ARG A 142 -23.67 -4.05 -4.51
N SER A 143 -23.32 -4.79 -5.54
CA SER A 143 -23.17 -4.22 -6.88
C SER A 143 -24.53 -4.00 -7.54
N ASN A 144 -24.58 -3.13 -8.56
CA ASN A 144 -25.82 -2.96 -9.35
C ASN A 144 -26.28 -4.28 -10.00
N GLN A 145 -25.33 -5.15 -10.36
CA GLN A 145 -25.62 -6.46 -10.92
C GLN A 145 -26.19 -7.40 -9.86
N GLU A 146 -25.60 -7.41 -8.66
CA GLU A 146 -26.09 -8.19 -7.52
C GLU A 146 -27.50 -7.75 -7.13
N GLU A 147 -27.77 -6.45 -7.07
CA GLU A 147 -29.09 -5.91 -6.73
C GLU A 147 -30.16 -6.35 -7.74
N ARG A 148 -29.86 -6.26 -9.04
CA ARG A 148 -30.75 -6.76 -10.11
C ARG A 148 -31.00 -8.26 -9.99
N LEU A 149 -29.99 -9.04 -9.62
CA LEU A 149 -30.16 -10.49 -9.42
C LEU A 149 -30.90 -10.80 -8.13
N ALA A 150 -30.73 -10.00 -7.07
CA ALA A 150 -31.43 -10.13 -5.80
C ALA A 150 -32.93 -9.81 -5.94
N ASP A 151 -33.29 -8.81 -6.75
CA ASP A 151 -34.68 -8.47 -7.02
C ASP A 151 -35.38 -9.54 -7.87
N LYS A 152 -34.69 -10.07 -8.89
CA LYS A 152 -35.21 -11.17 -9.72
C LYS A 152 -35.34 -12.48 -8.95
N ASN A 153 -34.34 -12.77 -8.12
CA ASN A 153 -34.30 -13.97 -7.30
C ASN A 153 -34.87 -13.71 -5.90
N ARG A 154 -35.67 -12.68 -5.66
CA ARG A 154 -36.20 -12.39 -4.31
C ARG A 154 -37.04 -13.53 -3.73
N LEU A 155 -37.50 -14.44 -4.59
CA LEU A 155 -38.17 -15.69 -4.25
C LEU A 155 -37.22 -16.79 -3.72
N LEU A 156 -35.93 -16.67 -4.00
CA LEU A 156 -34.85 -17.61 -3.67
C LEU A 156 -33.71 -16.81 -3.01
N GLN A 157 -33.72 -16.75 -1.68
CA GLN A 157 -32.71 -16.06 -0.89
C GLN A 157 -31.28 -16.40 -1.37
N PRO A 158 -30.32 -15.45 -1.33
CA PRO A 158 -28.95 -15.74 -1.74
C PRO A 158 -28.41 -16.93 -0.96
N GLN A 159 -27.78 -17.87 -1.66
CA GLN A 159 -27.02 -18.92 -0.99
C GLN A 159 -25.75 -18.28 -0.42
N VAL A 160 -25.55 -18.41 0.89
CA VAL A 160 -24.40 -17.84 1.59
C VAL A 160 -23.28 -18.88 1.58
N VAL A 161 -22.24 -18.59 0.80
CA VAL A 161 -21.07 -19.46 0.71
C VAL A 161 -19.98 -18.88 1.60
N ARG A 162 -19.59 -19.63 2.63
CA ARG A 162 -18.54 -19.25 3.57
C ARG A 162 -17.25 -19.95 3.17
N VAL A 163 -16.17 -19.20 3.03
CA VAL A 163 -14.82 -19.75 2.86
C VAL A 163 -14.06 -19.48 4.14
N LEU A 164 -13.59 -20.56 4.77
CA LEU A 164 -12.69 -20.50 5.91
C LEU A 164 -11.25 -20.55 5.40
N THR A 165 -10.34 -19.84 6.06
CA THR A 165 -8.92 -19.73 5.67
C THR A 165 -8.16 -21.06 5.68
N ASN A 166 -8.74 -22.12 6.29
CA ASN A 166 -8.27 -23.50 6.17
C ASN A 166 -8.66 -24.18 4.85
N GLY A 167 -9.14 -23.44 3.85
CA GLY A 167 -9.51 -23.94 2.53
C GLY A 167 -10.84 -24.69 2.48
N THR A 168 -11.61 -24.69 3.58
CA THR A 168 -12.91 -25.36 3.63
C THR A 168 -14.01 -24.38 3.22
N VAL A 169 -14.77 -24.73 2.18
CA VAL A 169 -15.96 -23.98 1.73
C VAL A 169 -17.18 -24.61 2.40
N GLU A 170 -17.80 -23.90 3.34
CA GLU A 170 -19.09 -24.27 3.93
C GLU A 170 -20.21 -23.50 3.23
N VAL A 171 -21.10 -24.22 2.54
CA VAL A 171 -22.33 -23.62 2.00
C VAL A 171 -23.35 -23.61 3.12
N ALA A 172 -23.69 -22.42 3.64
CA ALA A 172 -24.77 -22.25 4.59
C ALA A 172 -25.94 -21.59 3.85
N THR A 173 -27.07 -22.28 3.73
CA THR A 173 -28.31 -21.60 3.37
C THR A 173 -28.74 -20.77 4.57
N VAL A 174 -28.98 -19.46 4.41
CA VAL A 174 -29.59 -18.64 5.47
C VAL A 174 -30.98 -19.22 5.71
N GLY A 175 -31.08 -20.02 6.77
CA GLY A 175 -32.33 -20.52 7.31
C GLY A 175 -33.06 -19.37 8.00
N GLN A 176 -34.37 -19.35 7.79
CA GLN A 176 -35.30 -18.37 8.34
C GLN A 176 -35.31 -18.32 9.87
#